data_AF-A0A1M3Q218-F1
#
_entry.id   AF-A0A1M3Q218-F1
#
_cell.length_a   1.000
_cell.length_b   1.000
_cell.length_c   1.000
_cell.angle_alpha   90.00
_cell.angle_beta   90.00
_cell.angle_gamma   90.00
#
_symmetry.space_group_name_H-M   'P 1'
#
loop_
_entity.id
_entity.type
_entity.pdbx_description
1 polymer ?
#
loop_
_entity_poly.entity_id
_entity_poly.type
_entity_poly.pdbx_seq_one_letter_code
_entity_poly.pdbx_strand_id
1 'polypeptide(L)'
;MDDITKSLGEMNLQERADLMGAVADVLQATAEEAEEDGDALAATNSLFLACNLRGCSSDLGPNDLKAAELLLEQGITFIHLLNGRKKSRELVH
;
A
#
# COMPACT_ATOMS: atom_id res chain seq x y z
N MET A 1 -1.11 -5.72 -25.05
CA MET A 1 -1.41 -4.34 -24.62
C MET A 1 -0.14 -3.91 -23.92
N ASP A 2 0.63 -3.02 -24.52
CA ASP A 2 1.87 -2.55 -23.89
C ASP A 2 1.48 -1.80 -22.63
N ASP A 3 1.70 -2.45 -21.49
CA ASP A 3 1.37 -1.94 -20.16
C ASP A 3 2.41 -0.88 -19.81
N ILE A 4 2.27 0.30 -20.40
CA ILE A 4 3.04 1.47 -20.00
C ILE A 4 2.54 1.83 -18.60
N THR A 5 3.22 1.31 -17.58
CA THR A 5 3.00 1.71 -16.20
C THR A 5 3.39 3.19 -16.10
N LYS A 6 2.37 4.06 -16.08
CA LYS A 6 2.57 5.49 -15.85
C LYS A 6 3.32 5.69 -14.54
N SER A 7 4.29 6.58 -14.52
CA SER A 7 4.85 7.10 -13.28
C SER A 7 3.79 7.91 -12.53
N LEU A 8 3.95 8.09 -11.21
CA LEU A 8 3.02 8.92 -10.42
C LEU A 8 2.85 10.32 -11.02
N GLY A 9 3.91 10.91 -11.56
CA GLY A 9 3.88 12.23 -12.20
C GLY A 9 3.05 12.31 -13.49
N GLU A 10 2.82 11.17 -14.16
CA GLU A 10 2.04 11.08 -15.39
C GLU A 10 0.56 10.73 -15.15
N MET A 11 0.22 10.28 -13.94
CA MET A 11 -1.14 9.98 -13.56
C MET A 11 -1.95 11.27 -13.35
N ASN A 12 -3.24 11.22 -13.65
CA ASN A 12 -4.18 12.24 -13.18
C ASN A 12 -4.63 11.95 -11.74
N LEU A 13 -5.46 12.82 -11.16
CA LEU A 13 -5.88 12.68 -9.77
C LEU A 13 -6.74 11.44 -9.51
N GLN A 14 -7.62 11.07 -10.45
CA GLN A 14 -8.43 9.85 -10.35
C GLN A 14 -7.55 8.60 -10.41
N GLU A 15 -6.60 8.54 -11.35
CA GLU A 15 -5.68 7.41 -11.49
C GLU A 15 -4.85 7.20 -10.21
N ARG A 16 -4.46 8.29 -9.54
CA ARG A 16 -3.79 8.21 -8.24
C ARG A 16 -4.71 7.73 -7.12
N ALA A 17 -5.95 8.22 -7.07
CA ALA A 17 -6.92 7.77 -6.09
C ALA A 17 -7.21 6.26 -6.26
N ASP A 18 -7.34 5.79 -7.50
CA ASP A 18 -7.54 4.38 -7.84
C ASP A 18 -6.33 3.54 -7.38
N LEU A 19 -5.10 4.02 -7.63
CA LEU A 19 -3.89 3.34 -7.16
C LEU A 19 -3.82 3.28 -5.64
N MET A 20 -4.19 4.34 -4.92
CA MET A 20 -4.28 4.33 -3.45
C MET A 20 -5.30 3.31 -2.96
N GLY A 21 -6.46 3.20 -3.62
CA GLY A 21 -7.47 2.20 -3.32
C GLY A 21 -6.93 0.77 -3.48
N ALA A 22 -6.26 0.49 -4.60
CA ALA A 22 -5.65 -0.81 -4.85
C ALA A 22 -4.56 -1.17 -3.83
N VAL A 23 -3.69 -0.23 -3.47
CA VAL A 23 -2.66 -0.47 -2.43
C VAL A 23 -3.30 -0.65 -1.05
N ALA A 24 -4.39 0.04 -0.75
CA ALA A 24 -5.13 -0.17 0.49
C ALA A 24 -5.72 -1.59 0.58
N ASP A 25 -6.25 -2.14 -0.52
CA ASP A 25 -6.73 -3.53 -0.57
C ASP A 25 -5.61 -4.54 -0.31
N VAL A 26 -4.45 -4.34 -0.94
CA VAL A 26 -3.29 -5.22 -0.72
C VAL A 26 -2.81 -5.15 0.73
N LEU A 27 -2.74 -3.95 1.32
CA LEU A 27 -2.35 -3.79 2.72
C LEU A 27 -3.37 -4.42 3.67
N GLN A 28 -4.66 -4.38 3.34
CA GLN A 28 -5.69 -5.02 4.16
C GLN A 28 -5.55 -6.55 4.15
N ALA A 29 -5.38 -7.15 2.97
CA ALA A 29 -5.07 -8.58 2.87
C ALA A 29 -3.76 -8.94 3.60
N THR A 30 -2.75 -8.08 3.49
CA THR A 30 -1.47 -8.26 4.21
C THR A 30 -1.64 -8.20 5.73
N ALA A 31 -2.57 -7.38 6.22
CA ALA A 31 -2.88 -7.30 7.64
C ALA A 31 -3.52 -8.60 8.15
N GLU A 32 -4.49 -9.13 7.40
CA GLU A 32 -5.17 -10.39 7.69
C GLU A 32 -4.17 -11.56 7.74
N GLU A 33 -3.32 -11.70 6.71
CA GLU A 33 -2.26 -12.72 6.69
C GLU A 33 -1.27 -12.58 7.86
N ALA A 34 -0.88 -11.34 8.20
CA ALA A 34 0.04 -11.11 9.32
C ALA A 34 -0.58 -11.46 10.68
N GLU A 35 -1.89 -11.28 10.83
CA GLU A 35 -2.62 -11.68 12.03
C GLU A 35 -2.69 -13.21 12.14
N GLU A 36 -2.97 -13.91 11.05
CA GLU A 36 -2.93 -15.37 10.97
C GLU A 36 -1.54 -15.95 11.30
N ASP A 37 -0.48 -15.27 10.86
CA ASP A 37 0.92 -15.62 11.16
C ASP A 37 1.35 -15.28 12.60
N GLY A 38 0.49 -14.62 13.39
CA GLY A 38 0.78 -14.17 14.76
C GLY A 38 1.69 -12.94 14.85
N ASP A 39 1.91 -12.21 13.75
CA ASP A 39 2.67 -10.96 13.72
C ASP A 39 1.75 -9.74 13.89
N ALA A 40 1.34 -9.51 15.14
CA ALA A 40 0.43 -8.42 15.50
C ALA A 40 0.94 -7.02 15.10
N LEU A 41 2.27 -6.81 15.07
CA LEU A 41 2.85 -5.52 14.69
C LEU A 41 2.71 -5.28 13.18
N ALA A 42 3.02 -6.30 12.36
CA ALA A 42 2.81 -6.21 10.92
C ALA A 42 1.33 -6.06 10.58
N ALA A 43 0.44 -6.78 11.27
CA ALA A 43 -1.01 -6.66 11.08
C ALA A 43 -1.49 -5.23 11.35
N THR A 44 -1.14 -4.67 12.52
CA THR A 44 -1.53 -3.32 12.93
C THR A 44 -1.01 -2.25 11.96
N ASN A 45 0.26 -2.34 11.56
CA ASN A 45 0.86 -1.35 10.68
C ASN A 45 0.28 -1.41 9.26
N SER A 46 0.04 -2.62 8.74
CA SER A 46 -0.61 -2.82 7.44
C SER A 46 -2.01 -2.20 7.44
N LEU A 47 -2.82 -2.48 8.47
CA LEU A 47 -4.16 -1.94 8.60
C LEU A 47 -4.16 -0.41 8.73
N PHE A 48 -3.23 0.15 9.51
CA PHE A 48 -3.08 1.60 9.64
C PHE A 48 -2.84 2.26 8.28
N LEU A 49 -1.91 1.74 7.48
CA LEU A 49 -1.61 2.27 6.15
C LEU A 49 -2.81 2.10 5.20
N ALA A 50 -3.49 0.95 5.24
CA ALA A 50 -4.69 0.69 4.44
C ALA A 50 -5.78 1.73 4.73
N CYS A 51 -6.10 1.98 6.00
CA CYS A 51 -7.13 2.93 6.39
C CYS A 51 -6.80 4.37 5.95
N ASN A 52 -5.55 4.82 6.11
CA ASN A 52 -5.17 6.16 5.70
C ASN A 52 -5.22 6.32 4.17
N LEU A 53 -4.75 5.32 3.40
CA LEU A 53 -4.83 5.34 1.94
C LEU A 53 -6.28 5.30 1.44
N ARG A 54 -7.14 4.52 2.10
CA ARG A 54 -8.58 4.49 1.81
C ARG A 54 -9.21 5.87 1.99
N GLY A 55 -8.89 6.55 3.10
CA GLY A 55 -9.31 7.93 3.35
C GLY A 55 -8.87 8.87 2.24
N CYS A 56 -7.57 8.84 1.89
CA CYS A 56 -7.03 9.64 0.79
C CYS A 56 -7.72 9.34 -0.55
N SER A 57 -7.97 8.07 -0.90
CA SER A 57 -8.63 7.71 -2.16
C SER A 57 -10.07 8.23 -2.27
N SER A 58 -10.77 8.40 -1.14
CA SER A 58 -12.16 8.83 -1.11
C SER A 58 -12.35 10.35 -1.19
N ASP A 59 -11.33 11.13 -0.79
CA ASP A 59 -11.40 12.59 -0.69
C ASP A 59 -10.04 13.23 -1.06
N LEU A 60 -9.49 12.88 -2.22
CA LEU A 60 -8.19 13.38 -2.66
C LEU A 60 -8.32 14.79 -3.24
N GLY A 61 -7.99 15.80 -2.44
CA GLY A 61 -7.86 17.18 -2.89
C GLY A 61 -6.53 17.46 -3.60
N PRO A 62 -6.44 18.47 -4.50
CA PRO A 62 -5.18 18.89 -5.10
C PRO A 62 -4.11 19.35 -4.08
N ASN A 63 -4.55 19.90 -2.95
CA ASN A 63 -3.66 20.38 -1.88
C ASN A 63 -3.06 19.24 -1.06
N ASP A 64 -3.76 18.11 -0.97
CA ASP A 64 -3.37 16.95 -0.18
C ASP A 64 -2.57 15.94 -1.00
N LEU A 65 -2.53 16.13 -2.32
CA LEU A 65 -1.94 15.23 -3.28
C LEU A 65 -0.52 14.81 -2.91
N LYS A 66 0.36 15.76 -2.54
CA LYS A 66 1.75 15.41 -2.25
C LYS A 66 1.89 14.57 -0.98
N ALA A 67 1.09 14.84 0.04
CA ALA A 67 1.09 14.06 1.27
C ALA A 67 0.54 12.65 1.02
N ALA A 68 -0.52 12.54 0.22
CA ALA A 68 -1.10 11.26 -0.18
C ALA A 68 -0.13 10.43 -1.03
N GLU A 69 0.64 11.05 -1.93
CA GLU A 69 1.72 10.39 -2.69
C GLU A 69 2.81 9.82 -1.78
N LEU A 70 3.25 10.58 -0.76
CA LEU A 70 4.25 10.09 0.20
C LEU A 70 3.73 8.89 1.01
N LEU A 71 2.45 8.95 1.41
CA LEU A 71 1.80 7.83 2.09
C LEU A 71 1.71 6.60 1.18
N LEU A 72 1.40 6.79 -0.11
CA LEU A 72 1.36 5.73 -1.11
C LEU A 72 2.74 5.09 -1.31
N GLU A 73 3.78 5.89 -1.48
CA GLU A 73 5.17 5.41 -1.54
C GLU A 73 5.55 4.59 -0.30
N GLN A 74 5.12 5.03 0.88
CA GLN A 74 5.34 4.32 2.13
C GLN A 74 4.57 2.99 2.18
N GLY A 75 3.31 2.95 1.73
CA GLY A 75 2.51 1.72 1.64
C GLY A 75 3.14 0.69 0.71
N ILE A 76 3.56 1.11 -0.48
CA ILE A 76 4.24 0.26 -1.45
C ILE A 76 5.56 -0.27 -0.87
N THR A 77 6.37 0.60 -0.26
CA THR A 77 7.64 0.20 0.36
C THR A 77 7.42 -0.82 1.48
N PHE A 78 6.38 -0.62 2.29
CA PHE A 78 6.06 -1.52 3.40
C PHE A 78 5.68 -2.93 2.90
N ILE A 79 4.85 -3.03 1.86
CA ILE A 79 4.51 -4.32 1.22
C ILE A 79 5.78 -5.04 0.74
N HIS A 80 6.70 -4.34 0.08
CA HIS A 80 7.96 -4.93 -0.39
C HIS A 80 8.81 -5.47 0.76
N LEU A 81 8.90 -4.74 1.87
CA LEU A 81 9.64 -5.18 3.05
C LEU A 81 9.03 -6.44 3.68
N LEU A 82 7.70 -6.49 3.80
CA LEU A 82 7.00 -7.66 4.34
C LEU A 82 7.19 -8.90 3.46
N ASN A 83 7.07 -8.75 2.15
CA ASN A 83 7.29 -9.84 1.20
C ASN A 83 8.75 -10.34 1.22
N GLY A 84 9.72 -9.42 1.32
CA GLY A 84 11.13 -9.77 1.49
C GLY A 84 11.40 -10.55 2.79
N ARG A 85 10.73 -10.16 3.88
CA ARG A 85 10.82 -10.86 5.18
C ARG A 85 10.19 -12.25 5.12
N LYS A 86 9.02 -12.41 4.47
CA LYS A 86 8.35 -13.72 4.26
C LYS A 86 9.26 -14.67 3.48
N LYS A 87 9.78 -14.23 2.33
CA LYS A 87 10.73 -15.00 1.51
C LYS A 87 11.98 -15.41 2.29
N SER A 88 12.48 -14.56 3.18
CA SER A 88 13.65 -14.88 4.01
C SER A 88 13.34 -15.93 5.08
N ARG A 89 12.11 -15.98 5.62
CA ARG A 89 11.68 -17.03 6.57
C ARG A 89 11.54 -18.39 5.89
N GLU A 90 11.02 -18.44 4.67
CA GLU A 90 10.88 -19.67 3.89
C GLU A 90 12.21 -20.32 3.53
N LEU A 91 13.25 -19.54 3.25
CA LEU A 91 14.58 -20.05 2.90
C LEU A 91 15.36 -20.64 4.09
N VAL A 92 14.92 -20.39 5.32
CA VAL A 92 15.56 -20.85 6.55
C VAL A 92 14.91 -22.14 7.09
N HIS A 93 13.78 -22.55 6.52
CA HIS A 93 13.04 -23.76 6.88
C HIS A 93 13.20 -24.88 5.86
#